data_AF-A0A958TII2-F1
#
_entry.id   AF-A0A958TII2-F1
#
_cell.length_a   1.000
_cell.length_b   1.000
_cell.length_c   1.000
_cell.angle_alpha   90.00
_cell.angle_beta   90.00
_cell.angle_gamma   90.00
#
_symmetry.space_group_name_H-M   'P 1'
#
loop_
_entity.id
_entity.type
_entity.pdbx_description
1 polymer ?
#
loop_
_entity_poly.entity_id
_entity_poly.type
_entity_poly.pdbx_seq_one_letter_code
_entity_poly.pdbx_strand_id
1 'polypeptide(L)'
;TSYSYYNGTSMATPSVAGALTLLQQLHSDLHGNFMKSATLKALAIHTVNEAGPNPGPDYQFGWGLLNIEGGAKTLLKQGFQSVIEENNLLTGHSYSKSVTALGTEPLVVTIAWTDPAGAVQGTTEDDLTSRLVNDLDLRLIDAGGTITYPWRLSPLSFSGPAEKGVNSIDNVEKVEITAPAGNYTIIVTHKGTLVNGSQDFSLIATGIDEFDFAFTPDNISKTFCSDEVASYYFNYQSNTAYNGPTVLTATGLPAGAVATFTPASITADQDFTLNINGLENVTPGEYNFTVTATGPSGSRNKQLTLKVNSAAPLNNTSLTYPNNGESNVFVYPNLNWTTVPGATAYKVEVSQVSDFSSIYYETTTAETNVNVPDLASNTQYYWRVQPQTLCVEGNFTSANFTTETLSCSTNVSATDLPKSIDTVPTEVTSTINVTDDFLVGDVNVTLNINHTYVADMTISLISPLGTEVVLVSGSCGEYNNATVTFDDTAADFNCFAGTPALSGSMKPQNSLSAFIGENSVGNWTLKIVDPYDGDGGALLGFSLQMCSTAGPLSINEATVDGFAIYPNPAKNYFEFSLYNQQDDMSLAVYDINGRLLINKAFDLQTRKLVNVEGLSSGVYFVQITNGNQKGTKKLIVK
;
A
#
# COMPACT_ATOMS: atom_id res chain seq x y z
N THR A 1 -0.48 9.93 -27.05
CA THR A 1 0.45 10.77 -26.25
C THR A 1 -0.25 11.14 -24.96
N SER A 2 0.39 10.96 -23.80
CA SER A 2 -0.31 10.97 -22.50
C SER A 2 -0.37 12.32 -21.76
N TYR A 3 -0.05 13.46 -22.41
CA TYR A 3 0.01 14.78 -21.75
C TYR A 3 -0.62 15.91 -22.60
N SER A 4 -1.23 16.88 -21.93
CA SER A 4 -1.85 18.10 -22.51
C SER A 4 -1.67 19.33 -21.59
N TYR A 5 -1.80 20.54 -22.12
CA TYR A 5 -1.64 21.80 -21.39
C TYR A 5 -3.00 22.38 -20.94
N TYR A 6 -3.06 22.85 -19.69
CA TYR A 6 -4.23 23.52 -19.10
C TYR A 6 -3.79 24.73 -18.27
N ASN A 7 -4.70 25.69 -18.03
CA ASN A 7 -4.48 26.86 -17.19
C ASN A 7 -5.70 27.13 -16.28
N GLY A 8 -5.45 27.72 -15.11
CA GLY A 8 -6.49 28.06 -14.13
C GLY A 8 -6.06 27.80 -12.69
N THR A 9 -6.87 28.24 -11.72
CA THR A 9 -6.65 27.94 -10.29
C THR A 9 -6.69 26.45 -10.00
N SER A 10 -7.41 25.67 -10.84
CA SER A 10 -7.37 24.20 -10.84
C SER A 10 -6.00 23.60 -11.15
N MET A 11 -5.10 24.34 -11.80
CA MET A 11 -3.70 23.93 -12.05
C MET A 11 -2.76 24.46 -10.97
N ALA A 12 -3.04 25.65 -10.43
CA ALA A 12 -2.27 26.20 -9.31
C ALA A 12 -2.44 25.39 -8.01
N THR A 13 -3.67 24.96 -7.71
CA THR A 13 -4.00 24.21 -6.48
C THR A 13 -3.21 22.90 -6.32
N PRO A 14 -3.18 21.98 -7.31
CA PRO A 14 -2.38 20.75 -7.18
C PRO A 14 -0.87 21.03 -7.15
N SER A 15 -0.40 22.11 -7.79
CA SER A 15 1.00 22.53 -7.68
C SER A 15 1.36 22.93 -6.24
N VAL A 16 0.51 23.74 -5.59
CA VAL A 16 0.65 24.10 -4.17
C VAL A 16 0.54 22.85 -3.28
N ALA A 17 -0.40 21.95 -3.54
CA ALA A 17 -0.58 20.74 -2.75
C ALA A 17 0.66 19.83 -2.77
N GLY A 18 1.22 19.56 -3.96
CA GLY A 18 2.45 18.77 -4.09
C GLY A 18 3.65 19.46 -3.43
N ALA A 19 3.76 20.78 -3.62
CA ALA A 19 4.82 21.60 -3.04
C ALA A 19 4.81 21.62 -1.49
N LEU A 20 3.63 21.78 -0.89
CA LEU A 20 3.47 21.71 0.57
C LEU A 20 3.64 20.29 1.12
N THR A 21 3.37 19.26 0.32
CA THR A 21 3.64 17.86 0.70
C THR A 21 5.13 17.61 0.88
N LEU A 22 6.00 18.27 0.10
CA LEU A 22 7.45 18.20 0.30
C LEU A 22 7.89 18.83 1.62
N LEU A 23 7.26 19.93 2.05
CA LEU A 23 7.53 20.51 3.37
C LEU A 23 7.06 19.60 4.51
N GLN A 24 5.92 18.90 4.32
CA GLN A 24 5.45 17.90 5.27
C GLN A 24 6.41 16.71 5.36
N GLN A 25 6.91 16.23 4.21
CA GLN A 25 7.92 15.19 4.18
C GLN A 25 9.19 15.63 4.93
N LEU A 26 9.71 16.82 4.63
CA LEU A 26 10.88 17.37 5.34
C LEU A 26 10.65 17.47 6.85
N HIS A 27 9.49 17.97 7.29
CA HIS A 27 9.17 18.02 8.72
C HIS A 27 9.09 16.62 9.33
N SER A 28 8.48 15.65 8.64
CA SER A 28 8.46 14.25 9.09
C SER A 28 9.86 13.65 9.18
N ASP A 29 10.76 13.97 8.27
CA ASP A 29 12.14 13.50 8.28
C ASP A 29 12.94 14.10 9.45
N LEU A 30 12.60 15.33 9.87
CA LEU A 30 13.25 16.05 10.97
C LEU A 30 12.65 15.76 12.35
N HIS A 31 11.35 15.41 12.43
CA HIS A 31 10.59 15.32 13.69
C HIS A 31 9.78 14.03 13.88
N GLY A 32 9.60 13.23 12.83
CA GLY A 32 8.88 11.94 12.87
C GLY A 32 7.36 12.07 12.80
N ASN A 33 6.85 13.28 12.57
CA ASN A 33 5.43 13.57 12.43
C ASN A 33 5.19 14.66 11.39
N PHE A 34 3.96 14.77 10.93
CA PHE A 34 3.53 15.87 10.09
C PHE A 34 3.12 17.08 10.93
N MET A 35 3.37 18.28 10.41
CA MET A 35 2.87 19.55 10.96
C MET A 35 1.34 19.56 11.00
N LYS A 36 0.74 20.23 11.99
CA LYS A 36 -0.69 20.58 11.96
C LYS A 36 -0.98 21.44 10.71
N SER A 37 -2.23 21.39 10.24
CA SER A 37 -2.67 22.17 9.07
C SER A 37 -2.45 23.68 9.27
N ALA A 38 -2.66 24.18 10.50
CA ALA A 38 -2.38 25.57 10.87
C ALA A 38 -0.89 25.91 10.75
N THR A 39 0.01 25.01 11.13
CA THR A 39 1.46 25.21 11.04
C THR A 39 1.93 25.21 9.59
N LEU A 40 1.43 24.29 8.77
CA LEU A 40 1.72 24.27 7.34
C LEU A 40 1.20 25.54 6.64
N LYS A 41 -0.02 26.01 6.98
CA LYS A 41 -0.58 27.28 6.47
C LYS A 41 0.26 28.47 6.92
N ALA A 42 0.62 28.53 8.20
CA ALA A 42 1.50 29.57 8.74
C ALA A 42 2.83 29.59 8.00
N LEU A 43 3.49 28.44 7.82
CA LEU A 43 4.81 28.34 7.17
C LEU A 43 4.76 28.80 5.72
N ALA A 44 3.72 28.38 4.99
CA ALA A 44 3.49 28.80 3.62
C ALA A 44 3.36 30.33 3.52
N ILE A 45 2.50 30.94 4.35
CA ILE A 45 2.26 32.39 4.39
C ILE A 45 3.47 33.16 4.91
N HIS A 46 4.20 32.58 5.86
CA HIS A 46 5.36 33.20 6.50
C HIS A 46 6.48 33.48 5.48
N THR A 47 6.63 32.59 4.50
CA THR A 47 7.79 32.55 3.61
C THR A 47 7.52 33.02 2.19
N VAL A 48 6.26 33.30 1.83
CA VAL A 48 5.87 33.82 0.51
C VAL A 48 6.72 34.99 0.02
N ASN A 49 6.91 35.04 -1.29
CA ASN A 49 7.45 36.22 -1.97
C ASN A 49 6.30 37.20 -2.27
N GLU A 50 6.50 38.48 -1.95
CA GLU A 50 5.57 39.55 -2.32
C GLU A 50 5.35 39.55 -3.84
N ALA A 51 4.08 39.51 -4.25
CA ALA A 51 3.67 39.44 -5.66
C ALA A 51 2.92 40.71 -6.10
N GLY A 52 2.39 41.47 -5.14
CA GLY A 52 1.73 42.74 -5.36
C GLY A 52 2.72 43.92 -5.43
N PRO A 53 2.20 45.13 -5.77
CA PRO A 53 3.02 46.34 -5.84
C PRO A 53 3.33 46.96 -4.47
N ASN A 54 2.64 46.53 -3.40
CA ASN A 54 2.78 47.06 -2.04
C ASN A 54 3.11 45.91 -1.08
N PRO A 55 3.88 46.16 -0.01
CA PRO A 55 4.15 45.12 0.99
C PRO A 55 2.89 44.66 1.74
N GLY A 56 2.81 43.36 2.01
CA GLY A 56 1.74 42.77 2.79
C GLY A 56 0.66 42.19 1.88
N PRO A 57 -0.42 41.64 2.46
CA PRO A 57 -1.43 40.95 1.68
C PRO A 57 -2.21 41.91 0.77
N ASP A 58 -2.79 41.37 -0.30
CA ASP A 58 -3.76 42.07 -1.14
C ASP A 58 -4.86 41.11 -1.63
N TYR A 59 -5.95 41.64 -2.19
CA TYR A 59 -7.09 40.84 -2.64
C TYR A 59 -6.82 40.01 -3.90
N GLN A 60 -5.78 40.33 -4.68
CA GLN A 60 -5.44 39.67 -5.94
C GLN A 60 -4.49 38.49 -5.73
N PHE A 61 -3.46 38.67 -4.90
CA PHE A 61 -2.39 37.70 -4.67
C PHE A 61 -2.45 37.06 -3.28
N GLY A 62 -3.38 37.50 -2.43
CA GLY A 62 -3.43 37.06 -1.03
C GLY A 62 -2.17 37.49 -0.32
N TRP A 63 -1.48 36.56 0.36
CA TRP A 63 -0.21 36.84 1.01
C TRP A 63 0.99 36.87 0.05
N GLY A 64 0.86 36.36 -1.19
CA GLY A 64 1.94 36.34 -2.18
C GLY A 64 2.19 34.97 -2.82
N LEU A 65 3.29 34.88 -3.57
CA LEU A 65 3.71 33.68 -4.29
C LEU A 65 4.42 32.70 -3.35
N LEU A 66 3.99 31.43 -3.37
CA LEU A 66 4.55 30.36 -2.54
C LEU A 66 6.07 30.20 -2.72
N ASN A 67 6.80 30.12 -1.61
CA ASN A 67 8.25 29.94 -1.56
C ASN A 67 8.62 28.72 -0.71
N ILE A 68 8.72 27.55 -1.37
CA ILE A 68 9.04 26.29 -0.68
C ILE A 68 10.46 26.27 -0.13
N GLU A 69 11.42 26.87 -0.83
CA GLU A 69 12.81 26.94 -0.36
C GLU A 69 12.90 27.74 0.95
N GLY A 70 12.17 28.87 1.04
CA GLY A 70 12.02 29.64 2.28
C GLY A 70 11.43 28.80 3.41
N GLY A 71 10.33 28.07 3.13
CA GLY A 71 9.71 27.14 4.09
C GLY A 71 10.67 26.08 4.60
N ALA A 72 11.44 25.44 3.71
CA ALA A 72 12.43 24.42 4.06
C ALA A 72 13.56 25.00 4.91
N LYS A 73 14.09 26.18 4.56
CA LYS A 73 15.12 26.87 5.37
C LYS A 73 14.61 27.21 6.77
N THR A 74 13.36 27.65 6.90
CA THR A 74 12.74 27.93 8.20
C THR A 74 12.62 26.67 9.06
N LEU A 75 12.28 25.51 8.47
CA LEU A 75 12.26 24.23 9.18
C LEU A 75 13.66 23.80 9.65
N LEU A 76 14.65 23.87 8.75
CA LEU A 76 16.03 23.49 9.06
C LEU A 76 16.69 24.36 10.13
N LYS A 77 16.28 25.63 10.23
CA LYS A 77 16.80 26.60 11.21
C LYS A 77 16.06 26.60 12.56
N GLN A 78 15.11 25.68 12.78
CA GLN A 78 14.28 25.67 13.98
C GLN A 78 15.10 25.49 15.27
N GLY A 79 14.90 26.40 16.21
CA GLY A 79 15.66 26.49 17.46
C GLY A 79 17.06 27.08 17.28
N PHE A 80 17.31 27.82 16.21
CA PHE A 80 18.55 28.56 15.96
C PHE A 80 18.24 29.97 15.45
N GLN A 81 17.72 30.08 14.22
CA GLN A 81 17.32 31.35 13.61
C GLN A 81 15.84 31.43 13.28
N SER A 82 15.10 30.37 13.62
CA SER A 82 13.66 30.34 13.53
C SER A 82 13.05 29.64 14.75
N VAL A 83 11.81 30.00 15.04
CA VAL A 83 10.94 29.33 16.01
C VAL A 83 9.76 28.79 15.24
N ILE A 84 9.36 27.55 15.52
CA ILE A 84 8.11 26.94 15.05
C ILE A 84 7.51 26.22 16.26
N GLU A 85 6.33 26.65 16.67
CA GLU A 85 5.64 26.11 17.85
C GLU A 85 4.16 25.86 17.56
N GLU A 86 3.64 24.76 18.09
CA GLU A 86 2.22 24.44 18.11
C GLU A 86 1.71 24.55 19.55
N ASN A 87 1.03 25.65 19.85
CA ASN A 87 0.62 26.04 21.20
C ASN A 87 -0.89 25.90 21.40
N ASN A 88 -1.33 25.87 22.66
CA ASN A 88 -2.75 25.94 23.06
C ASN A 88 -2.95 27.17 23.95
N LEU A 89 -3.88 28.05 23.58
CA LEU A 89 -4.22 29.25 24.34
C LEU A 89 -5.54 29.05 25.09
N LEU A 90 -5.50 29.15 26.42
CA LEU A 90 -6.68 29.04 27.27
C LEU A 90 -7.43 30.38 27.41
N THR A 91 -8.74 30.33 27.63
CA THR A 91 -9.54 31.51 27.97
C THR A 91 -8.95 32.25 29.18
N GLY A 92 -8.92 33.58 29.10
CA GLY A 92 -8.31 34.47 30.11
C GLY A 92 -6.78 34.51 30.14
N HIS A 93 -6.08 33.71 29.33
CA HIS A 93 -4.62 33.66 29.29
C HIS A 93 -4.05 34.37 28.06
N SER A 94 -2.74 34.63 28.11
CA SER A 94 -1.94 35.14 27.00
C SER A 94 -0.67 34.30 26.85
N TYR A 95 -0.20 34.11 25.62
CA TYR A 95 1.12 33.58 25.34
C TYR A 95 2.12 34.74 25.21
N SER A 96 3.36 34.52 25.69
CA SER A 96 4.45 35.48 25.58
C SER A 96 5.78 34.77 25.35
N LYS A 97 6.56 35.23 24.37
CA LYS A 97 7.92 34.73 24.09
C LYS A 97 8.86 35.88 23.75
N SER A 98 10.02 35.92 24.39
CA SER A 98 11.08 36.85 24.04
C SER A 98 11.97 36.27 22.94
N VAL A 99 12.32 37.11 21.97
CA VAL A 99 13.26 36.78 20.88
C VAL A 99 14.24 37.94 20.69
N THR A 100 15.44 37.65 20.21
CA THR A 100 16.44 38.66 19.85
C THR A 100 16.51 38.74 18.33
N ALA A 101 16.21 39.90 17.76
CA ALA A 101 16.24 40.13 16.32
C ALA A 101 17.68 40.35 15.82
N LEU A 102 18.00 39.78 14.66
CA LEU A 102 19.37 39.75 14.10
C LEU A 102 19.89 41.12 13.63
N GLY A 103 19.02 42.06 13.25
CA GLY A 103 19.41 43.37 12.70
C GLY A 103 19.84 43.38 11.24
N THR A 104 20.00 42.21 10.62
CA THR A 104 20.46 42.09 9.22
C THR A 104 19.37 41.63 8.25
N GLU A 105 18.28 41.06 8.77
CA GLU A 105 17.15 40.55 8.00
C GLU A 105 15.82 40.86 8.69
N PRO A 106 14.67 40.85 7.98
CA PRO A 106 13.38 41.15 8.60
C PRO A 106 13.03 40.21 9.75
N LEU A 107 12.55 40.78 10.86
CA LEU A 107 11.87 40.02 11.90
C LEU A 107 10.45 39.77 11.41
N VAL A 108 10.13 38.51 11.15
CA VAL A 108 8.82 38.07 10.71
C VAL A 108 8.23 37.18 11.79
N VAL A 109 6.99 37.42 12.18
CA VAL A 109 6.24 36.56 13.09
C VAL A 109 4.86 36.31 12.51
N THR A 110 4.50 35.04 12.36
CA THR A 110 3.20 34.61 11.84
C THR A 110 2.54 33.69 12.84
N ILE A 111 1.27 33.95 13.15
CA ILE A 111 0.40 32.98 13.81
C ILE A 111 -0.70 32.54 12.86
N ALA A 112 -1.12 31.28 12.99
CA ALA A 112 -2.31 30.76 12.32
C ALA A 112 -3.02 29.75 13.20
N TRP A 113 -4.34 29.64 13.04
CA TRP A 113 -5.12 28.65 13.77
C TRP A 113 -6.25 28.07 12.92
N THR A 114 -6.63 26.83 13.21
CA THR A 114 -7.86 26.25 12.68
C THR A 114 -9.01 26.74 13.56
N ASP A 115 -9.69 27.79 13.09
CA ASP A 115 -10.82 28.41 13.77
C ASP A 115 -12.03 27.45 13.81
N PRO A 116 -12.88 27.47 14.86
CA PRO A 116 -14.16 26.79 14.83
C PRO A 116 -15.01 27.26 13.66
N ALA A 117 -15.93 26.41 13.22
CA ALA A 117 -16.82 26.75 12.11
C ALA A 117 -17.64 28.01 12.43
N GLY A 118 -17.42 29.07 11.64
CA GLY A 118 -18.20 30.30 11.69
C GLY A 118 -19.63 30.11 11.20
N ALA A 119 -20.44 31.15 11.38
CA ALA A 119 -21.80 31.16 10.86
C ALA A 119 -21.80 31.01 9.32
N VAL A 120 -22.74 30.25 8.76
CA VAL A 120 -22.90 30.11 7.30
C VAL A 120 -23.28 31.46 6.68
N GLN A 121 -22.70 31.78 5.52
CA GLN A 121 -23.07 32.98 4.76
C GLN A 121 -24.48 32.84 4.18
N GLY A 122 -25.26 33.92 4.21
CA GLY A 122 -26.53 33.99 3.52
C GLY A 122 -26.36 34.16 2.00
N THR A 123 -27.36 34.71 1.33
CA THR A 123 -27.32 34.97 -0.12
C THR A 123 -26.69 36.31 -0.50
N THR A 124 -26.19 37.07 0.48
CA THR A 124 -25.59 38.40 0.24
C THR A 124 -24.15 38.23 -0.21
N GLU A 125 -23.85 38.68 -1.44
CA GLU A 125 -22.49 38.82 -1.95
C GLU A 125 -21.73 39.91 -1.16
N ASP A 126 -20.42 39.71 -0.98
CA ASP A 126 -19.51 40.63 -0.28
C ASP A 126 -19.97 41.06 1.13
N ASP A 127 -20.58 40.12 1.88
CA ASP A 127 -20.97 40.34 3.27
C ASP A 127 -19.75 40.57 4.18
N LEU A 128 -19.67 41.77 4.74
CA LEU A 128 -18.57 42.21 5.62
C LEU A 128 -18.64 41.63 7.04
N THR A 129 -19.67 40.82 7.34
CA THR A 129 -19.81 40.19 8.65
C THR A 129 -18.68 39.18 8.86
N SER A 130 -17.85 39.42 9.88
CA SER A 130 -16.77 38.51 10.24
C SER A 130 -17.29 37.10 10.49
N ARG A 131 -16.56 36.12 9.96
CA ARG A 131 -16.81 34.69 10.19
C ARG A 131 -15.83 34.07 11.19
N LEU A 132 -14.92 34.90 11.72
CA LEU A 132 -14.00 34.51 12.78
C LEU A 132 -14.76 34.28 14.08
N VAL A 133 -14.50 33.15 14.72
CA VAL A 133 -15.14 32.76 15.98
C VAL A 133 -14.21 33.01 17.15
N ASN A 134 -13.00 32.45 17.10
CA ASN A 134 -11.97 32.68 18.10
C ASN A 134 -10.99 33.73 17.55
N ASP A 135 -11.09 34.94 18.09
CA ASP A 135 -10.29 36.10 17.69
C ASP A 135 -8.99 36.14 18.52
N LEU A 136 -7.86 35.76 17.90
CA LEU A 136 -6.53 35.84 18.48
C LEU A 136 -5.80 37.09 17.96
N ASP A 137 -5.08 37.77 18.84
CA ASP A 137 -4.36 39.01 18.56
C ASP A 137 -2.85 38.87 18.83
N LEU A 138 -2.05 38.98 17.77
CA LEU A 138 -0.60 39.05 17.75
C LEU A 138 -0.12 40.50 17.89
N ARG A 139 0.91 40.69 18.72
CA ARG A 139 1.68 41.93 18.76
C ARG A 139 3.13 41.68 19.08
N LEU A 140 4.01 42.52 18.55
CA LEU A 140 5.42 42.55 18.91
C LEU A 140 5.69 43.82 19.72
N ILE A 141 6.36 43.68 20.86
CA ILE A 141 6.75 44.79 21.73
C ILE A 141 8.27 44.89 21.77
N ASP A 142 8.83 46.03 21.37
CA ASP A 142 10.27 46.28 21.47
C ASP A 142 10.70 46.60 22.93
N ALA A 143 12.00 46.71 23.17
CA ALA A 143 12.54 47.04 24.49
C ALA A 143 12.11 48.43 25.03
N GLY A 144 11.67 49.35 24.16
CA GLY A 144 11.14 50.67 24.51
C GLY A 144 9.64 50.68 24.81
N GLY A 145 8.94 49.55 24.61
CA GLY A 145 7.49 49.41 24.78
C GLY A 145 6.67 49.77 23.53
N THR A 146 7.30 50.02 22.38
CA THR A 146 6.60 50.27 21.12
C THR A 146 5.92 49.00 20.63
N ILE A 147 4.63 49.10 20.31
CA ILE A 147 3.84 47.98 19.81
C ILE A 147 3.80 48.01 18.29
N THR A 148 4.15 46.89 17.66
CA THR A 148 3.94 46.65 16.23
C THR A 148 2.80 45.66 16.02
N TYR A 149 1.87 46.02 15.14
CA TYR A 149 0.66 45.26 14.83
C TYR A 149 0.81 44.43 13.53
N PRO A 150 -0.04 43.42 13.32
CA PRO A 150 -0.04 42.62 12.10
C PRO A 150 -0.56 43.41 10.91
N TRP A 151 -0.36 42.85 9.72
CA TRP A 151 -1.04 43.31 8.51
C TRP A 151 -2.54 43.00 8.56
N ARG A 152 -3.35 43.89 7.98
CA ARG A 152 -4.78 43.70 7.75
C ARG A 152 -5.21 44.34 6.43
N LEU A 153 -6.22 43.76 5.81
CA LEU A 153 -6.88 44.35 4.64
C LEU A 153 -8.05 45.23 5.06
N SER A 154 -8.33 46.26 4.24
CA SER A 154 -9.54 47.06 4.38
C SER A 154 -10.66 46.42 3.54
N PRO A 155 -11.80 46.02 4.14
CA PRO A 155 -12.96 45.52 3.39
C PRO A 155 -13.62 46.59 2.51
N LEU A 156 -13.25 47.86 2.70
CA LEU A 156 -13.80 48.99 1.95
C LEU A 156 -12.86 49.48 0.83
N SER A 157 -11.68 48.87 0.67
CA SER A 157 -10.69 49.29 -0.33
C SER A 157 -9.95 48.09 -0.91
N PHE A 158 -10.53 47.50 -1.96
CA PHE A 158 -10.01 46.27 -2.59
C PHE A 158 -8.71 46.46 -3.38
N SER A 159 -8.41 47.69 -3.82
CA SER A 159 -7.19 48.03 -4.56
C SER A 159 -6.16 48.80 -3.72
N GLY A 160 -6.49 49.09 -2.45
CA GLY A 160 -5.59 49.78 -1.53
C GLY A 160 -4.50 48.87 -0.97
N PRO A 161 -3.36 49.42 -0.51
CA PRO A 161 -2.36 48.65 0.22
C PRO A 161 -2.90 48.13 1.55
N ALA A 162 -2.33 47.03 2.06
CA ALA A 162 -2.58 46.58 3.42
C ALA A 162 -2.10 47.61 4.45
N GLU A 163 -2.78 47.61 5.60
CA GLU A 163 -2.45 48.47 6.73
C GLU A 163 -1.90 47.64 7.89
N LYS A 164 -1.20 48.29 8.82
CA LYS A 164 -0.88 47.70 10.12
C LYS A 164 -1.97 48.03 11.13
N GLY A 165 -2.46 47.03 11.84
CA GLY A 165 -3.47 47.23 12.88
C GLY A 165 -3.97 45.91 13.46
N VAL A 166 -4.85 46.01 14.45
CA VAL A 166 -5.57 44.83 14.97
C VAL A 166 -6.36 44.19 13.83
N ASN A 167 -6.14 42.89 13.60
CA ASN A 167 -6.94 42.08 12.70
C ASN A 167 -8.02 41.38 13.55
N SER A 168 -9.22 41.26 13.00
CA SER A 168 -10.38 40.64 13.69
C SER A 168 -11.27 39.87 12.72
N ILE A 169 -10.70 39.54 11.55
CA ILE A 169 -11.37 38.90 10.42
C ILE A 169 -10.62 37.64 10.02
N ASP A 170 -9.28 37.68 9.99
CA ASP A 170 -8.46 36.58 9.50
C ASP A 170 -8.01 35.66 10.64
N ASN A 171 -7.99 34.36 10.36
CA ASN A 171 -7.40 33.35 11.25
C ASN A 171 -5.88 33.16 11.05
N VAL A 172 -5.23 34.17 10.48
CA VAL A 172 -3.78 34.27 10.28
C VAL A 172 -3.39 35.71 10.50
N GLU A 173 -2.37 35.92 11.33
CA GLU A 173 -1.80 37.25 11.55
C GLU A 173 -0.29 37.21 11.32
N LYS A 174 0.22 38.20 10.58
CA LYS A 174 1.64 38.33 10.24
C LYS A 174 2.14 39.72 10.59
N VAL A 175 3.14 39.78 11.46
CA VAL A 175 3.93 40.99 11.77
C VAL A 175 5.26 40.89 11.03
N GLU A 176 5.67 41.99 10.41
CA GLU A 176 6.93 42.11 9.67
C GLU A 176 7.55 43.45 10.01
N ILE A 177 8.81 43.42 10.43
CA ILE A 177 9.62 44.59 10.74
C ILE A 177 10.91 44.47 9.95
N THR A 178 11.27 45.51 9.20
CA THR A 178 12.46 45.50 8.34
C THR A 178 13.73 45.61 9.17
N ALA A 179 14.54 44.55 9.17
CA ALA A 179 15.88 44.49 9.78
C ALA A 179 16.00 45.08 11.21
N PRO A 180 15.09 44.80 12.16
CA PRO A 180 15.24 45.30 13.52
C PRO A 180 16.33 44.54 14.26
N ALA A 181 16.96 45.21 15.23
CA ALA A 181 17.94 44.61 16.12
C ALA A 181 17.48 44.72 17.58
N GLY A 182 17.94 43.79 18.42
CA GLY A 182 17.65 43.80 19.85
C GLY A 182 16.45 42.96 20.24
N ASN A 183 15.99 43.12 21.48
CA ASN A 183 15.00 42.22 22.06
C ASN A 183 13.57 42.66 21.74
N TYR A 184 12.77 41.69 21.32
CA TYR A 184 11.33 41.83 21.09
C TYR A 184 10.58 40.78 21.92
N THR A 185 9.38 41.16 22.37
CA THR A 185 8.44 40.23 23.01
C THR A 185 7.28 40.00 22.07
N ILE A 186 7.12 38.75 21.64
CA ILE A 186 5.95 38.26 20.92
C ILE A 186 4.86 37.99 21.94
N ILE A 187 3.68 38.59 21.75
CA ILE A 187 2.52 38.35 22.60
C ILE A 187 1.34 37.92 21.72
N VAL A 188 0.69 36.84 22.13
CA VAL A 188 -0.58 36.39 21.55
C VAL A 188 -1.65 36.43 22.63
N THR A 189 -2.68 37.25 22.41
CA THR A 189 -3.87 37.35 23.26
C THR A 189 -5.09 36.83 22.52
N HIS A 190 -6.25 36.80 23.19
CA HIS A 190 -7.54 36.54 22.54
C HIS A 190 -8.59 37.52 23.04
N LYS A 191 -9.65 37.71 22.24
CA LYS A 191 -10.83 38.49 22.64
C LYS A 191 -11.94 37.58 23.16
N GLY A 192 -12.63 38.05 24.19
CA GLY A 192 -13.83 37.40 24.71
C GLY A 192 -13.55 36.04 25.35
N THR A 193 -14.45 35.08 25.12
CA THR A 193 -14.35 33.70 25.61
C THR A 193 -14.13 32.78 24.42
N LEU A 194 -13.06 32.00 24.44
CA LEU A 194 -12.77 31.05 23.38
C LEU A 194 -13.79 29.92 23.40
N VAL A 195 -14.29 29.53 22.23
CA VAL A 195 -15.13 28.33 22.07
C VAL A 195 -14.36 27.11 22.58
N ASN A 196 -15.04 26.22 23.31
CA ASN A 196 -14.43 25.07 24.01
C ASN A 196 -13.39 25.44 25.08
N GLY A 197 -13.31 26.72 25.47
CA GLY A 197 -12.40 27.21 26.52
C GLY A 197 -10.95 27.38 26.08
N SER A 198 -10.57 26.98 24.86
CA SER A 198 -9.20 27.10 24.34
C SER A 198 -9.14 27.15 22.82
N GLN A 199 -8.02 27.63 22.26
CA GLN A 199 -7.72 27.61 20.84
C GLN A 199 -6.26 27.17 20.62
N ASP A 200 -6.07 26.11 19.84
CA ASP A 200 -4.76 25.75 19.33
C ASP A 200 -4.31 26.74 18.26
N PHE A 201 -3.06 27.20 18.33
CA PHE A 201 -2.47 28.06 17.32
C PHE A 201 -1.02 27.66 17.04
N SER A 202 -0.58 27.91 15.81
CA SER A 202 0.81 27.76 15.40
C SER A 202 1.49 29.12 15.38
N LEU A 203 2.75 29.17 15.79
CA LEU A 203 3.57 30.37 15.78
C LEU A 203 4.88 30.07 15.04
N ILE A 204 5.23 30.95 14.10
CA ILE A 204 6.49 30.91 13.38
C ILE A 204 7.17 32.26 13.49
N ALA A 205 8.45 32.28 13.84
CA ALA A 205 9.27 33.47 13.83
C ALA A 205 10.60 33.22 13.10
N THR A 206 11.06 34.19 12.31
CA THR A 206 12.39 34.19 11.65
C THR A 206 13.04 35.56 11.79
N GLY A 207 14.32 35.69 11.44
CA GLY A 207 15.07 36.93 11.65
C GLY A 207 15.54 37.11 13.08
N ILE A 208 15.73 35.99 13.79
CA ILE A 208 16.05 35.93 15.22
C ILE A 208 17.35 35.15 15.47
N ASP A 209 17.94 35.33 16.64
CA ASP A 209 19.11 34.60 17.14
C ASP A 209 18.73 33.94 18.47
N GLU A 210 18.33 32.66 18.43
CA GLU A 210 17.85 31.91 19.61
C GLU A 210 18.98 31.11 20.27
N PHE A 211 19.91 30.56 19.49
CA PHE A 211 21.05 29.76 19.95
C PHE A 211 22.29 30.01 19.11
N ASP A 212 23.48 29.62 19.58
CA ASP A 212 24.70 29.82 18.79
C ASP A 212 24.86 28.81 17.63
N PHE A 213 24.13 27.69 17.67
CA PHE A 213 24.19 26.66 16.65
C PHE A 213 22.91 25.82 16.51
N ALA A 214 22.74 25.23 15.33
CA ALA A 214 21.80 24.16 15.04
C ALA A 214 22.53 22.97 14.44
N PHE A 215 21.97 21.79 14.67
CA PHE A 215 22.29 20.62 13.87
C PHE A 215 21.03 19.82 13.56
N THR A 216 20.96 19.32 12.33
CA THR A 216 19.80 18.60 11.80
C THR A 216 20.27 17.32 11.12
N PRO A 217 19.76 16.13 11.51
CA PRO A 217 20.01 14.92 10.75
C PRO A 217 19.28 14.97 9.42
N ASP A 218 19.85 14.35 8.39
CA ASP A 218 19.15 14.14 7.11
C ASP A 218 17.93 13.22 7.27
N ASN A 219 18.01 12.29 8.24
CA ASN A 219 16.96 11.33 8.56
C ASN A 219 17.03 10.97 10.04
N ILE A 220 15.89 10.99 10.72
CA ILE A 220 15.83 10.53 12.12
C ILE A 220 15.69 9.01 12.26
N SER A 221 15.30 8.27 11.22
CA SER A 221 15.11 6.81 11.27
C SER A 221 15.71 6.14 10.06
N LYS A 222 16.60 5.17 10.26
CA LYS A 222 17.22 4.40 9.16
C LYS A 222 17.32 2.92 9.49
N THR A 223 17.23 2.09 8.46
CA THR A 223 17.40 0.63 8.52
C THR A 223 18.75 0.26 7.94
N PHE A 224 19.46 -0.63 8.64
CA PHE A 224 20.76 -1.16 8.22
C PHE A 224 20.82 -2.66 8.48
N CYS A 225 21.70 -3.33 7.74
CA CYS A 225 22.03 -4.72 7.97
C CYS A 225 23.13 -4.84 9.03
N SER A 226 23.14 -5.93 9.80
CA SER A 226 24.06 -6.12 10.92
C SER A 226 25.54 -6.21 10.48
N ASP A 227 25.82 -6.41 9.20
CA ASP A 227 27.17 -6.43 8.61
C ASP A 227 27.59 -5.07 8.02
N GLU A 228 26.75 -4.04 8.13
CA GLU A 228 27.02 -2.68 7.67
C GLU A 228 27.50 -1.76 8.80
N VAL A 229 28.01 -0.60 8.41
CA VAL A 229 28.20 0.55 9.30
C VAL A 229 27.01 1.48 9.14
N ALA A 230 26.30 1.77 10.23
CA ALA A 230 25.15 2.66 10.19
C ALA A 230 25.61 4.14 10.18
N SER A 231 25.56 4.77 9.01
CA SER A 231 25.96 6.17 8.80
C SER A 231 24.76 7.14 8.79
N TYR A 232 24.87 8.17 9.64
CA TYR A 232 23.96 9.30 9.72
C TYR A 232 24.72 10.59 9.41
N TYR A 233 24.15 11.41 8.53
CA TYR A 233 24.69 12.69 8.13
C TYR A 233 23.92 13.81 8.81
N PHE A 234 24.65 14.83 9.24
CA PHE A 234 24.10 15.98 9.95
C PHE A 234 24.60 17.26 9.31
N ASN A 235 23.67 18.14 8.96
CA ASN A 235 24.00 19.53 8.73
C ASN A 235 24.23 20.22 10.07
N TYR A 236 25.29 21.02 10.20
CA TYR A 236 25.58 21.80 11.39
C TYR A 236 25.88 23.24 10.99
N GLN A 237 25.11 24.18 11.55
CA GLN A 237 25.26 25.61 11.31
C GLN A 237 25.54 26.32 12.63
N SER A 238 26.40 27.34 12.61
CA SER A 238 26.66 28.21 13.76
C SER A 238 26.56 29.68 13.38
N ASN A 239 26.18 30.54 14.33
CA ASN A 239 26.21 31.98 14.10
C ASN A 239 27.66 32.49 14.01
N THR A 240 27.83 33.74 13.55
CA THR A 240 29.15 34.36 13.39
C THR A 240 29.84 34.68 14.72
N ALA A 241 29.10 34.68 15.83
CA ALA A 241 29.60 34.92 17.18
C ALA A 241 30.05 33.64 17.90
N TYR A 242 29.86 32.48 17.28
CA TYR A 242 30.17 31.17 17.87
C TYR A 242 31.67 31.04 18.20
N ASN A 243 31.95 30.64 19.44
CA ASN A 243 33.32 30.59 19.99
C ASN A 243 33.83 29.17 20.32
N GLY A 244 32.98 28.14 20.17
CA GLY A 244 33.35 26.70 20.21
C GLY A 244 34.15 26.18 21.42
N PRO A 245 34.55 24.89 21.40
CA PRO A 245 34.09 23.83 20.50
C PRO A 245 32.74 23.22 20.94
N THR A 246 32.03 22.60 19.99
CA THR A 246 30.86 21.75 20.26
C THR A 246 31.32 20.30 20.33
N VAL A 247 31.02 19.65 21.45
CA VAL A 247 31.30 18.23 21.68
C VAL A 247 30.09 17.40 21.29
N LEU A 248 30.30 16.36 20.49
CA LEU A 248 29.26 15.45 20.03
C LEU A 248 29.28 14.15 20.84
N THR A 249 28.10 13.71 21.27
CA THR A 249 27.94 12.44 22.00
C THR A 249 26.70 11.70 21.52
N ALA A 250 26.70 10.37 21.66
CA ALA A 250 25.54 9.52 21.43
C ALA A 250 25.26 8.67 22.67
N THR A 251 24.01 8.61 23.11
CA THR A 251 23.56 7.85 24.28
C THR A 251 22.35 6.99 23.93
N GLY A 252 22.14 5.87 24.64
CA GLY A 252 21.02 4.96 24.37
C GLY A 252 21.22 4.01 23.19
N LEU A 253 22.45 3.86 22.69
CA LEU A 253 22.77 2.88 21.66
C LEU A 253 22.59 1.44 22.17
N PRO A 254 22.24 0.47 21.28
CA PRO A 254 22.16 -0.93 21.66
C PRO A 254 23.51 -1.49 22.12
N ALA A 255 23.48 -2.53 22.96
CA ALA A 255 24.69 -3.22 23.40
C ALA A 255 25.47 -3.78 22.19
N GLY A 256 26.78 -3.55 22.15
CA GLY A 256 27.65 -3.94 21.04
C GLY A 256 27.92 -2.81 20.03
N ALA A 257 27.02 -1.82 19.93
CA ALA A 257 27.19 -0.70 19.02
C ALA A 257 28.11 0.39 19.58
N VAL A 258 28.95 0.98 18.71
CA VAL A 258 29.87 2.06 19.07
C VAL A 258 29.75 3.24 18.09
N ALA A 259 29.40 4.41 18.63
CA ALA A 259 29.33 5.65 17.87
C ALA A 259 30.71 6.29 17.68
N THR A 260 30.94 6.78 16.46
CA THR A 260 32.11 7.58 16.10
C THR A 260 31.67 8.80 15.29
N PHE A 261 32.17 9.97 15.64
CA PHE A 261 31.83 11.24 14.99
C PHE A 261 33.01 11.74 14.15
N THR A 262 32.72 12.18 12.93
CA THR A 262 33.70 12.79 12.03
C THR A 262 33.18 14.14 11.54
N PRO A 263 33.80 15.27 11.94
CA PRO A 263 34.87 15.39 12.96
C PRO A 263 34.36 15.07 14.39
N ALA A 264 35.28 14.81 15.33
CA ALA A 264 34.94 14.48 16.73
C ALA A 264 34.42 15.68 17.55
N SER A 265 34.72 16.90 17.12
CA SER A 265 34.23 18.15 17.69
C SER A 265 34.10 19.20 16.59
N ILE A 266 33.16 20.13 16.75
CA ILE A 266 32.87 21.15 15.75
C ILE A 266 33.29 22.53 16.26
N THR A 267 34.17 23.21 15.53
CA THR A 267 34.72 24.52 15.92
C THR A 267 34.23 25.67 15.05
N ALA A 268 33.55 25.38 13.95
CA ALA A 268 32.95 26.34 13.03
C ALA A 268 31.80 25.66 12.25
N ASP A 269 31.04 26.42 11.47
CA ASP A 269 30.03 25.89 10.54
C ASP A 269 30.63 24.80 9.64
N GLN A 270 30.22 23.55 9.88
CA GLN A 270 30.72 22.35 9.22
C GLN A 270 29.86 21.14 9.56
N ASP A 271 29.35 20.49 8.52
CA ASP A 271 28.63 19.22 8.62
C ASP A 271 29.47 18.10 9.24
N PHE A 272 28.80 17.15 9.88
CA PHE A 272 29.44 16.00 10.50
C PHE A 272 28.70 14.70 10.20
N THR A 273 29.42 13.59 10.31
CA THR A 273 28.88 12.24 10.16
C THR A 273 28.99 11.49 11.47
N LEU A 274 27.92 10.78 11.84
CA LEU A 274 27.89 9.77 12.89
C LEU A 274 27.91 8.39 12.23
N ASN A 275 28.94 7.61 12.51
CA ASN A 275 29.00 6.20 12.15
C ASN A 275 28.81 5.33 13.40
N ILE A 276 27.85 4.42 13.35
CA ILE A 276 27.62 3.40 14.38
C ILE A 276 28.20 2.08 13.86
N ASN A 277 29.26 1.61 14.53
CA ASN A 277 29.98 0.38 14.20
C ASN A 277 29.57 -0.75 15.16
N GLY A 278 29.96 -1.99 14.88
CA GLY A 278 29.74 -3.13 15.76
C GLY A 278 28.33 -3.71 15.70
N LEU A 279 27.60 -3.46 14.60
CA LEU A 279 26.22 -3.93 14.42
C LEU A 279 26.12 -5.46 14.38
N GLU A 280 27.21 -6.16 14.08
CA GLU A 280 27.28 -7.62 14.06
C GLU A 280 27.10 -8.24 15.46
N ASN A 281 27.29 -7.43 16.50
CA ASN A 281 27.06 -7.82 17.90
C ASN A 281 25.72 -7.31 18.45
N VAL A 282 24.92 -6.61 17.63
CA VAL A 282 23.61 -6.05 18.01
C VAL A 282 22.52 -7.06 17.66
N THR A 283 21.61 -7.31 18.61
CA THR A 283 20.43 -8.14 18.33
C THR A 283 19.53 -7.42 17.32
N PRO A 284 18.98 -8.08 16.30
CA PRO A 284 18.05 -7.44 15.37
C PRO A 284 16.85 -6.79 16.08
N GLY A 285 16.47 -5.59 15.64
CA GLY A 285 15.40 -4.82 16.28
C GLY A 285 15.47 -3.32 16.00
N GLU A 286 14.55 -2.58 16.62
CA GLU A 286 14.49 -1.12 16.53
C GLU A 286 14.97 -0.49 17.85
N TYR A 287 15.88 0.48 17.75
CA TYR A 287 16.53 1.11 18.90
C TYR A 287 16.47 2.63 18.80
N ASN A 288 15.94 3.28 19.83
CA ASN A 288 15.95 4.74 19.94
C ASN A 288 17.20 5.19 20.71
N PHE A 289 17.95 6.11 20.13
CA PHE A 289 19.14 6.70 20.73
C PHE A 289 19.11 8.23 20.60
N THR A 290 19.92 8.93 21.39
CA THR A 290 19.99 10.39 21.39
C THR A 290 21.37 10.85 21.00
N VAL A 291 21.44 11.74 20.01
CA VAL A 291 22.64 12.50 19.67
C VAL A 291 22.57 13.85 20.37
N THR A 292 23.62 14.19 21.10
CA THR A 292 23.73 15.43 21.85
C THR A 292 24.93 16.21 21.36
N ALA A 293 24.71 17.47 21.00
CA ALA A 293 25.73 18.46 20.70
C ALA A 293 25.78 19.48 21.84
N THR A 294 26.93 19.56 22.52
CA THR A 294 27.14 20.46 23.67
C THR A 294 28.15 21.54 23.29
N GLY A 295 27.67 22.77 23.16
CA GLY A 295 28.49 23.95 22.91
C GLY A 295 28.41 24.97 24.07
N PRO A 296 28.98 26.18 23.87
CA PRO A 296 29.10 27.20 24.91
C PRO A 296 27.77 27.74 25.45
N SER A 297 26.74 27.89 24.61
CA SER A 297 25.38 28.32 24.99
C SER A 297 24.50 27.22 25.57
N GLY A 298 24.94 25.95 25.53
CA GLY A 298 24.18 24.83 26.07
C GLY A 298 24.25 23.58 25.21
N SER A 299 23.36 22.63 25.50
CA SER A 299 23.25 21.36 24.79
C SER A 299 21.98 21.29 23.97
N ARG A 300 22.07 20.72 22.76
CA ARG A 300 20.93 20.38 21.90
C ARG A 300 20.91 18.88 21.64
N ASN A 301 19.71 18.30 21.68
CA ASN A 301 19.49 16.88 21.52
C ASN A 301 18.66 16.61 20.27
N LYS A 302 18.96 15.51 19.58
CA LYS A 302 18.13 14.92 18.53
C LYS A 302 17.95 13.44 18.84
N GLN A 303 16.69 13.00 18.87
CA GLN A 303 16.35 11.59 19.03
C GLN A 303 16.32 10.93 17.66
N LEU A 304 16.98 9.79 17.53
CA LEU A 304 17.09 9.02 16.30
C LEU A 304 16.70 7.56 16.57
N THR A 305 16.30 6.87 15.51
CA THR A 305 15.95 5.45 15.49
C THR A 305 16.90 4.70 14.56
N LEU A 306 17.52 3.65 15.10
CA LEU A 306 18.33 2.68 14.38
C LEU A 306 17.56 1.37 14.28
N LYS A 307 17.25 0.91 13.06
CA LYS A 307 16.66 -0.41 12.81
C LYS A 307 17.75 -1.34 12.29
N VAL A 308 18.04 -2.41 13.02
CA VAL A 308 19.06 -3.39 12.65
C VAL A 308 18.39 -4.68 12.22
N ASN A 309 18.66 -5.12 10.99
CA ASN A 309 18.23 -6.40 10.47
C ASN A 309 19.39 -7.40 10.46
N SER A 310 19.07 -8.68 10.65
CA SER A 310 20.08 -9.74 10.63
C SER A 310 20.66 -9.92 9.23
N ALA A 311 21.98 -9.88 9.13
CA ALA A 311 22.75 -10.30 7.96
C ALA A 311 23.24 -11.76 8.07
N ALA A 312 22.71 -12.54 9.02
CA ALA A 312 23.10 -13.94 9.18
C ALA A 312 22.69 -14.76 7.95
N PRO A 313 23.55 -15.69 7.46
CA PRO A 313 23.22 -16.56 6.34
C PRO A 313 21.92 -17.34 6.57
N LEU A 314 21.09 -17.43 5.53
CA LEU A 314 19.87 -18.22 5.55
C LEU A 314 20.17 -19.69 5.25
N ASN A 315 19.48 -20.58 5.97
CA ASN A 315 19.49 -22.00 5.63
C ASN A 315 18.73 -22.26 4.33
N ASN A 316 19.04 -23.36 3.65
CA ASN A 316 18.30 -23.77 2.47
C ASN A 316 16.88 -24.22 2.85
N THR A 317 15.92 -23.95 1.97
CA THR A 317 14.57 -24.51 2.06
C THR A 317 14.53 -25.96 1.57
N SER A 318 13.52 -26.73 1.97
CA SER A 318 13.22 -28.05 1.42
C SER A 318 11.96 -27.99 0.56
N LEU A 319 12.08 -28.46 -0.69
CA LEU A 319 10.95 -28.55 -1.62
C LEU A 319 10.11 -29.78 -1.28
N THR A 320 8.81 -29.59 -1.05
CA THR A 320 7.91 -30.66 -0.58
C THR A 320 6.94 -31.15 -1.65
N TYR A 321 6.57 -30.30 -2.61
CA TYR A 321 5.79 -30.70 -3.78
C TYR A 321 5.96 -29.71 -4.94
N PRO A 322 6.06 -30.19 -6.19
CA PRO A 322 6.28 -31.58 -6.59
C PRO A 322 7.62 -32.12 -6.08
N ASN A 323 7.67 -33.41 -5.80
CA ASN A 323 8.90 -34.09 -5.44
C ASN A 323 9.87 -34.11 -6.63
N ASN A 324 11.17 -34.19 -6.35
CA ASN A 324 12.17 -34.24 -7.40
C ASN A 324 12.02 -35.50 -8.28
N GLY A 325 11.80 -35.29 -9.58
CA GLY A 325 11.54 -36.33 -10.56
C GLY A 325 10.09 -36.82 -10.60
N GLU A 326 9.15 -36.12 -9.96
CA GLU A 326 7.75 -36.50 -9.95
C GLU A 326 7.12 -36.38 -11.35
N SER A 327 6.33 -37.38 -11.73
CA SER A 327 5.64 -37.48 -13.02
C SER A 327 4.13 -37.37 -12.83
N ASN A 328 3.40 -36.98 -13.88
CA ASN A 328 1.95 -36.76 -13.83
C ASN A 328 1.55 -35.65 -12.84
N VAL A 329 2.39 -34.62 -12.75
CA VAL A 329 2.06 -33.43 -11.98
C VAL A 329 0.98 -32.64 -12.72
N PHE A 330 -0.02 -32.17 -11.98
CA PHE A 330 -1.07 -31.31 -12.51
C PHE A 330 -0.49 -30.12 -13.28
N VAL A 331 -1.09 -29.76 -14.43
CA VAL A 331 -0.62 -28.64 -15.30
C VAL A 331 -0.72 -27.26 -14.65
N TYR A 332 -1.42 -27.15 -13.51
CA TYR A 332 -1.47 -25.96 -12.67
C TYR A 332 -0.99 -26.30 -11.25
N PRO A 333 0.30 -26.65 -11.05
CA PRO A 333 0.75 -27.17 -9.77
C PRO A 333 0.84 -26.06 -8.72
N ASN A 334 0.45 -26.40 -7.48
CA ASN A 334 0.80 -25.60 -6.31
C ASN A 334 2.18 -26.04 -5.82
N LEU A 335 3.23 -25.30 -6.14
CA LEU A 335 4.58 -25.56 -5.63
C LEU A 335 4.61 -25.30 -4.13
N ASN A 336 5.18 -26.20 -3.33
CA ASN A 336 5.22 -26.12 -1.87
C ASN A 336 6.64 -26.39 -1.33
N TRP A 337 7.02 -25.66 -0.29
CA TRP A 337 8.30 -25.83 0.40
C TRP A 337 8.19 -25.56 1.91
N THR A 338 9.26 -25.82 2.66
CA THR A 338 9.31 -25.60 4.11
C THR A 338 9.70 -24.17 4.47
N THR A 339 9.21 -23.65 5.60
CA THR A 339 9.67 -22.36 6.13
C THR A 339 11.15 -22.40 6.52
N VAL A 340 11.87 -21.31 6.21
CA VAL A 340 13.25 -21.06 6.65
C VAL A 340 13.23 -20.02 7.77
N PRO A 341 13.69 -20.34 8.99
CA PRO A 341 13.77 -19.37 10.08
C PRO A 341 14.56 -18.13 9.67
N GLY A 342 13.96 -16.95 9.86
CA GLY A 342 14.55 -15.67 9.52
C GLY A 342 14.25 -15.16 8.11
N ALA A 343 13.84 -16.02 7.17
CA ALA A 343 13.43 -15.59 5.84
C ALA A 343 12.10 -14.83 5.90
N THR A 344 12.01 -13.70 5.18
CA THR A 344 10.79 -12.88 5.08
C THR A 344 10.09 -13.04 3.74
N ALA A 345 10.79 -13.59 2.74
CA ALA A 345 10.25 -13.86 1.42
C ALA A 345 11.00 -15.03 0.76
N TYR A 346 10.44 -15.54 -0.33
CA TYR A 346 11.03 -16.57 -1.18
C TYR A 346 10.92 -16.15 -2.63
N LYS A 347 12.04 -16.16 -3.35
CA LYS A 347 12.08 -16.08 -4.80
C LYS A 347 11.84 -17.47 -5.37
N VAL A 348 10.86 -17.60 -6.26
CA VAL A 348 10.49 -18.86 -6.91
C VAL A 348 10.65 -18.70 -8.41
N GLU A 349 11.34 -19.65 -9.02
CA GLU A 349 11.54 -19.68 -10.47
C GLU A 349 11.19 -21.06 -11.03
N VAL A 350 10.58 -21.08 -12.22
CA VAL A 350 10.27 -22.28 -13.00
C VAL A 350 10.82 -22.10 -14.41
N SER A 351 11.40 -23.15 -14.97
CA SER A 351 12.07 -23.17 -16.27
C SER A 351 11.88 -24.51 -16.97
N GLN A 352 11.91 -24.52 -18.30
CA GLN A 352 12.00 -25.75 -19.10
C GLN A 352 13.45 -26.24 -19.28
N VAL A 353 14.44 -25.44 -18.87
CA VAL A 353 15.87 -25.75 -18.98
C VAL A 353 16.51 -25.83 -17.59
N SER A 354 17.32 -26.86 -17.36
CA SER A 354 17.85 -27.19 -16.03
C SER A 354 18.83 -26.16 -15.46
N ASP A 355 19.39 -25.32 -16.32
CA ASP A 355 20.33 -24.25 -15.94
C ASP A 355 19.64 -22.92 -15.65
N PHE A 356 18.32 -22.84 -15.83
CA PHE A 356 17.52 -21.62 -15.66
C PHE A 356 17.98 -20.46 -16.55
N SER A 357 18.59 -20.75 -17.70
CA SER A 357 18.98 -19.73 -18.71
C SER A 357 17.77 -19.06 -19.39
N SER A 358 16.60 -19.71 -19.35
CA SER A 358 15.31 -19.17 -19.77
C SER A 358 14.29 -19.41 -18.66
N ILE A 359 13.76 -18.34 -18.07
CA ILE A 359 12.76 -18.43 -17.01
C ILE A 359 11.37 -18.42 -17.65
N TYR A 360 10.57 -19.43 -17.30
CA TYR A 360 9.17 -19.54 -17.71
C TYR A 360 8.26 -18.76 -16.75
N TYR A 361 8.49 -18.89 -15.44
CA TYR A 361 7.72 -18.22 -14.39
C TYR A 361 8.64 -17.76 -13.26
N GLU A 362 8.44 -16.53 -12.77
CA GLU A 362 9.16 -15.97 -11.62
C GLU A 362 8.19 -15.22 -10.72
N THR A 363 8.32 -15.40 -9.40
CA THR A 363 7.62 -14.57 -8.42
C THR A 363 8.40 -14.47 -7.11
N THR A 364 8.00 -13.52 -6.26
CA THR A 364 8.46 -13.43 -4.88
C THR A 364 7.26 -13.41 -3.94
N THR A 365 7.26 -14.27 -2.93
CA THR A 365 6.14 -14.39 -1.98
C THR A 365 6.63 -14.55 -0.54
N ALA A 366 5.83 -14.10 0.43
CA ALA A 366 6.06 -14.38 1.85
C ALA A 366 5.54 -15.77 2.27
N GLU A 367 4.64 -16.34 1.47
CA GLU A 367 4.06 -17.67 1.69
C GLU A 367 5.06 -18.78 1.33
N THR A 368 4.77 -20.00 1.77
CA THR A 368 5.58 -21.19 1.40
C THR A 368 4.98 -22.02 0.27
N ASN A 369 4.12 -21.39 -0.52
CA ASN A 369 3.49 -22.03 -1.67
C ASN A 369 3.14 -21.01 -2.77
N VAL A 370 3.14 -21.47 -4.02
CA VAL A 370 2.79 -20.69 -5.22
C VAL A 370 2.12 -21.61 -6.25
N ASN A 371 0.97 -21.19 -6.76
CA ASN A 371 0.38 -21.78 -7.95
C ASN A 371 1.08 -21.29 -9.21
N VAL A 372 1.44 -22.21 -10.11
CA VAL A 372 2.07 -21.88 -11.39
C VAL A 372 1.10 -22.15 -12.53
N PRO A 373 0.68 -21.11 -13.27
CA PRO A 373 -0.25 -21.26 -14.38
C PRO A 373 0.41 -21.81 -15.65
N ASP A 374 -0.45 -22.21 -16.59
CA ASP A 374 -0.15 -22.36 -18.02
C ASP A 374 0.96 -23.37 -18.40
N LEU A 375 1.27 -24.34 -17.53
CA LEU A 375 2.30 -25.33 -17.87
C LEU A 375 1.82 -26.24 -18.99
N ALA A 376 2.68 -26.41 -20.01
CA ALA A 376 2.41 -27.31 -21.11
C ALA A 376 2.27 -28.76 -20.63
N SER A 377 1.35 -29.52 -21.23
CA SER A 377 1.16 -30.94 -20.91
C SER A 377 2.36 -31.80 -21.29
N ASN A 378 2.55 -32.92 -20.59
CA ASN A 378 3.63 -33.90 -20.81
C ASN A 378 5.02 -33.27 -20.99
N THR A 379 5.31 -32.22 -20.22
CA THR A 379 6.51 -31.40 -20.38
C THR A 379 7.29 -31.39 -19.07
N GLN A 380 8.61 -31.52 -19.17
CA GLN A 380 9.50 -31.45 -18.02
C GLN A 380 9.78 -29.99 -17.65
N TYR A 381 9.65 -29.68 -16.37
CA TYR A 381 10.00 -28.39 -15.79
C TYR A 381 10.99 -28.57 -14.62
N TYR A 382 11.86 -27.59 -14.48
CA TYR A 382 12.78 -27.41 -13.36
C TYR A 382 12.28 -26.22 -12.56
N TRP A 383 12.26 -26.34 -11.25
CA TRP A 383 11.87 -25.24 -10.38
C TRP A 383 12.86 -25.10 -9.23
N ARG A 384 13.01 -23.87 -8.75
CA ARG A 384 13.91 -23.56 -7.64
C ARG A 384 13.34 -22.48 -6.75
N VAL A 385 13.67 -22.57 -5.46
CA VAL A 385 13.25 -21.62 -4.44
C VAL A 385 14.47 -21.11 -3.67
N GLN A 386 14.55 -19.80 -3.49
CA GLN A 386 15.60 -19.12 -2.72
C GLN A 386 14.94 -18.34 -1.57
N PRO A 387 15.25 -18.65 -0.29
CA PRO A 387 14.81 -17.83 0.84
C PRO A 387 15.55 -16.49 0.83
N GLN A 388 14.87 -15.41 1.21
CA GLN A 388 15.42 -14.06 1.18
C GLN A 388 14.96 -13.23 2.39
N THR A 389 15.77 -12.23 2.73
CA THR A 389 15.48 -11.14 3.66
C THR A 389 15.88 -9.81 3.02
N LEU A 390 15.65 -8.69 3.70
CA LEU A 390 16.18 -7.40 3.25
C LEU A 390 17.72 -7.40 3.09
N CYS A 391 18.43 -8.19 3.92
CA CYS A 391 19.89 -8.13 4.04
C CYS A 391 20.62 -9.28 3.37
N VAL A 392 19.94 -10.42 3.18
CA VAL A 392 20.57 -11.68 2.75
C VAL A 392 19.67 -12.41 1.78
N GLU A 393 20.27 -12.84 0.67
CA GLU A 393 19.72 -13.85 -0.21
C GLU A 393 20.35 -15.21 0.14
N GLY A 394 19.52 -16.23 0.35
CA GLY A 394 19.97 -17.60 0.55
C GLY A 394 20.42 -18.27 -0.74
N ASN A 395 20.60 -19.59 -0.71
CA ASN A 395 20.88 -20.37 -1.93
C ASN A 395 19.59 -20.94 -2.52
N PHE A 396 19.57 -21.08 -3.85
CA PHE A 396 18.51 -21.82 -4.52
C PHE A 396 18.57 -23.31 -4.15
N THR A 397 17.40 -23.87 -3.84
CA THR A 397 17.17 -25.31 -3.82
C THR A 397 16.32 -25.66 -5.02
N SER A 398 16.71 -26.66 -5.82
CA SER A 398 16.03 -27.02 -7.06
C SER A 398 15.49 -28.44 -7.07
N ALA A 399 14.42 -28.65 -7.82
CA ALA A 399 13.85 -29.94 -8.17
C ALA A 399 13.32 -29.89 -9.61
N ASN A 400 12.95 -31.04 -10.16
CA ASN A 400 12.27 -31.12 -11.44
C ASN A 400 11.01 -31.99 -11.35
N PHE A 401 10.08 -31.81 -12.27
CA PHE A 401 8.90 -32.64 -12.43
C PHE A 401 8.46 -32.70 -13.89
N THR A 402 7.57 -33.62 -14.22
CA THR A 402 6.93 -33.72 -15.53
C THR A 402 5.42 -33.62 -15.37
N THR A 403 4.81 -32.71 -16.12
CA THR A 403 3.36 -32.50 -16.10
C THR A 403 2.62 -33.72 -16.66
N GLU A 404 1.36 -33.89 -16.28
CA GLU A 404 0.47 -34.91 -16.81
C GLU A 404 0.21 -34.74 -18.32
N THR A 405 -0.28 -35.81 -18.93
CA THR A 405 -0.77 -35.77 -20.31
C THR A 405 -2.24 -35.41 -20.32
N LEU A 406 -2.59 -34.27 -20.94
CA LEU A 406 -3.99 -33.87 -21.10
C LEU A 406 -4.64 -34.66 -22.24
N SER A 407 -5.92 -35.00 -22.09
CA SER A 407 -6.71 -35.65 -23.14
C SER A 407 -7.73 -34.67 -23.70
N CYS A 408 -7.48 -34.21 -24.94
CA CYS A 408 -8.27 -33.17 -25.59
C CYS A 408 -9.47 -33.73 -26.36
N SER A 409 -10.62 -33.06 -26.23
CA SER A 409 -11.82 -33.34 -27.00
C SER A 409 -11.67 -32.86 -28.45
N THR A 410 -12.55 -33.34 -29.32
CA THR A 410 -12.77 -32.69 -30.62
C THR A 410 -13.40 -31.31 -30.41
N ASN A 411 -13.16 -30.38 -31.33
CA ASN A 411 -13.75 -29.05 -31.28
C ASN A 411 -15.29 -29.16 -31.29
N VAL A 412 -15.93 -28.45 -30.36
CA VAL A 412 -17.38 -28.29 -30.30
C VAL A 412 -17.71 -26.88 -30.80
N SER A 413 -18.58 -26.78 -31.80
CA SER A 413 -18.95 -25.50 -32.41
C SER A 413 -20.35 -25.06 -31.97
N ALA A 414 -20.54 -23.75 -31.83
CA ALA A 414 -21.85 -23.15 -31.59
C ALA A 414 -22.77 -23.38 -32.80
N THR A 415 -24.04 -23.68 -32.54
CA THR A 415 -25.05 -23.98 -33.57
C THR A 415 -26.00 -22.81 -33.85
N ASP A 416 -25.85 -21.70 -33.12
CA ASP A 416 -26.74 -20.54 -33.16
C ASP A 416 -26.16 -19.37 -33.98
N LEU A 417 -25.19 -19.66 -34.85
CA LEU A 417 -24.46 -18.70 -35.69
C LEU A 417 -24.90 -18.75 -37.16
N PRO A 418 -24.81 -17.65 -37.92
CA PRO A 418 -24.22 -16.37 -37.54
C PRO A 418 -25.13 -15.50 -36.66
N LYS A 419 -24.52 -14.67 -35.80
CA LYS A 419 -25.23 -13.63 -35.01
C LYS A 419 -24.79 -12.24 -35.42
N SER A 420 -25.75 -11.36 -35.66
CA SER A 420 -25.48 -9.96 -36.04
C SER A 420 -24.97 -9.17 -34.85
N ILE A 421 -23.96 -8.34 -35.08
CA ILE A 421 -23.50 -7.26 -34.19
C ILE A 421 -24.03 -5.97 -34.82
N ASP A 422 -24.92 -5.27 -34.11
CA ASP A 422 -25.62 -4.09 -34.62
C ASP A 422 -24.68 -2.88 -34.74
N THR A 423 -25.10 -1.90 -35.53
CA THR A 423 -24.44 -0.59 -35.72
C THR A 423 -24.71 0.42 -34.60
N VAL A 424 -25.39 -0.02 -33.55
CA VAL A 424 -25.69 0.74 -32.34
C VAL A 424 -25.24 -0.09 -31.13
N PRO A 425 -25.06 0.52 -29.95
CA PRO A 425 -24.56 -0.19 -28.78
C PRO A 425 -25.35 -1.47 -28.51
N THR A 426 -24.64 -2.60 -28.50
CA THR A 426 -25.24 -3.94 -28.52
C THR A 426 -24.45 -4.96 -27.70
N GLU A 427 -25.16 -5.97 -27.24
CA GLU A 427 -24.59 -7.14 -26.57
C GLU A 427 -25.07 -8.40 -27.31
N VAL A 428 -24.12 -9.21 -27.76
CA VAL A 428 -24.37 -10.46 -28.50
C VAL A 428 -23.76 -11.61 -27.71
N THR A 429 -24.56 -12.62 -27.41
CA THR A 429 -24.10 -13.85 -26.77
C THR A 429 -24.27 -15.05 -27.69
N SER A 430 -23.40 -16.05 -27.60
CA SER A 430 -23.55 -17.37 -28.24
C SER A 430 -23.12 -18.46 -27.26
N THR A 431 -23.84 -19.58 -27.25
CA THR A 431 -23.67 -20.61 -26.21
C THR A 431 -23.34 -21.97 -26.83
N ILE A 432 -22.36 -22.64 -26.24
CA ILE A 432 -22.04 -24.05 -26.48
C ILE A 432 -22.41 -24.83 -25.22
N ASN A 433 -23.27 -25.83 -25.36
CA ASN A 433 -23.60 -26.75 -24.27
C ASN A 433 -22.65 -27.95 -24.29
N VAL A 434 -21.77 -28.04 -23.30
CA VAL A 434 -20.83 -29.15 -23.11
C VAL A 434 -21.47 -30.19 -22.21
N THR A 435 -21.61 -31.42 -22.71
CA THR A 435 -22.24 -32.53 -21.97
C THR A 435 -21.26 -33.51 -21.34
N ASP A 436 -20.01 -33.49 -21.80
CA ASP A 436 -18.96 -34.36 -21.27
C ASP A 436 -18.52 -33.84 -19.89
N ASP A 437 -18.36 -34.77 -18.95
CA ASP A 437 -18.06 -34.50 -17.54
C ASP A 437 -16.59 -34.79 -17.24
N PHE A 438 -15.78 -33.73 -17.16
CA PHE A 438 -14.39 -33.77 -16.78
C PHE A 438 -13.95 -32.46 -16.11
N LEU A 439 -12.79 -32.49 -15.45
CA LEU A 439 -12.13 -31.28 -15.00
C LEU A 439 -11.37 -30.66 -16.17
N VAL A 440 -11.59 -29.36 -16.40
CA VAL A 440 -10.92 -28.60 -17.45
C VAL A 440 -9.43 -28.48 -17.13
N GLY A 441 -8.58 -28.94 -18.03
CA GLY A 441 -7.12 -28.83 -17.95
C GLY A 441 -6.54 -27.82 -18.94
N ASP A 442 -7.25 -27.54 -20.02
CA ASP A 442 -6.91 -26.54 -21.03
C ASP A 442 -8.16 -26.16 -21.84
N VAL A 443 -8.21 -24.93 -22.35
CA VAL A 443 -9.30 -24.40 -23.19
C VAL A 443 -8.70 -23.59 -24.33
N ASN A 444 -9.03 -23.96 -25.56
CA ASN A 444 -8.76 -23.13 -26.74
C ASN A 444 -10.06 -22.58 -27.32
N VAL A 445 -10.09 -21.28 -27.59
CA VAL A 445 -11.28 -20.56 -28.07
C VAL A 445 -11.05 -20.08 -29.50
N THR A 446 -11.74 -20.67 -30.47
CA THR A 446 -11.66 -20.24 -31.86
C THR A 446 -12.84 -19.35 -32.22
N LEU A 447 -12.54 -18.15 -32.74
CA LEU A 447 -13.51 -17.15 -33.16
C LEU A 447 -13.34 -16.79 -34.64
N ASN A 448 -14.47 -16.54 -35.29
CA ASN A 448 -14.55 -15.89 -36.59
C ASN A 448 -15.57 -14.77 -36.52
N ILE A 449 -15.11 -13.52 -36.54
CA ILE A 449 -15.90 -12.31 -36.40
C ILE A 449 -15.57 -11.38 -37.58
N ASN A 450 -16.60 -10.89 -38.24
CA ASN A 450 -16.49 -9.78 -39.18
C ASN A 450 -16.97 -8.53 -38.43
N HIS A 451 -16.12 -7.52 -38.27
CA HIS A 451 -16.44 -6.24 -37.60
C HIS A 451 -15.55 -5.14 -38.14
N THR A 452 -16.08 -3.93 -38.28
CA THR A 452 -15.35 -2.84 -38.93
C THR A 452 -14.25 -2.29 -38.02
N TYR A 453 -14.41 -2.26 -36.69
CA TYR A 453 -13.28 -2.08 -35.76
C TYR A 453 -13.27 -3.11 -34.63
N VAL A 454 -12.15 -3.81 -34.45
CA VAL A 454 -12.00 -4.76 -33.32
C VAL A 454 -11.87 -4.03 -31.99
N ALA A 455 -11.39 -2.78 -31.99
CA ALA A 455 -11.17 -2.00 -30.76
C ALA A 455 -12.46 -1.64 -30.02
N ASP A 456 -13.58 -1.59 -30.74
CA ASP A 456 -14.86 -1.21 -30.16
C ASP A 456 -15.46 -2.37 -29.34
N MET A 457 -15.08 -3.61 -29.65
CA MET A 457 -15.62 -4.78 -28.98
C MET A 457 -14.85 -5.17 -27.72
N THR A 458 -15.60 -5.64 -26.73
CA THR A 458 -15.11 -6.48 -25.64
C THR A 458 -15.66 -7.89 -25.80
N ILE A 459 -14.76 -8.87 -25.92
CA ILE A 459 -15.06 -10.28 -26.15
C ILE A 459 -14.64 -11.07 -24.92
N SER A 460 -15.55 -11.86 -24.37
CA SER A 460 -15.35 -12.63 -23.15
C SER A 460 -15.94 -14.04 -23.26
N LEU A 461 -15.31 -15.01 -22.61
CA LEU A 461 -15.85 -16.35 -22.41
C LEU A 461 -16.32 -16.50 -20.96
N ILE A 462 -17.50 -17.08 -20.77
CA ILE A 462 -18.09 -17.32 -19.46
C ILE A 462 -18.31 -18.82 -19.28
N SER A 463 -17.80 -19.40 -18.19
CA SER A 463 -17.98 -20.81 -17.85
C SER A 463 -19.35 -21.08 -17.21
N PRO A 464 -19.78 -22.36 -17.10
CA PRO A 464 -21.02 -22.73 -16.42
C PRO A 464 -21.09 -22.31 -14.93
N LEU A 465 -19.92 -22.15 -14.28
CA LEU A 465 -19.83 -21.66 -12.89
C LEU A 465 -19.94 -20.12 -12.78
N GLY A 466 -19.89 -19.41 -13.91
CA GLY A 466 -19.96 -17.96 -13.98
C GLY A 466 -18.60 -17.26 -13.98
N THR A 467 -17.49 -17.99 -14.08
CA THR A 467 -16.15 -17.40 -14.28
C THR A 467 -16.11 -16.74 -15.65
N GLU A 468 -15.69 -15.47 -15.71
CA GLU A 468 -15.62 -14.69 -16.95
C GLU A 468 -14.17 -14.30 -17.25
N VAL A 469 -13.69 -14.63 -18.44
CA VAL A 469 -12.36 -14.28 -18.94
C VAL A 469 -12.48 -13.39 -20.18
N VAL A 470 -11.86 -12.22 -20.12
CA VAL A 470 -11.79 -11.28 -21.26
C VAL A 470 -10.69 -11.74 -22.23
N LEU A 471 -11.10 -12.07 -23.44
CA LEU A 471 -10.20 -12.50 -24.51
C LEU A 471 -9.58 -11.29 -25.20
N VAL A 472 -10.40 -10.27 -25.47
CA VAL A 472 -10.02 -9.01 -26.14
C VAL A 472 -10.91 -7.87 -25.62
N SER A 473 -10.33 -6.69 -25.38
CA SER A 473 -11.03 -5.45 -25.09
C SER A 473 -10.22 -4.25 -25.58
N GLY A 474 -10.87 -3.29 -26.27
CA GLY A 474 -10.26 -1.98 -26.54
C GLY A 474 -9.01 -2.01 -27.43
N SER A 475 -8.83 -3.04 -28.26
CA SER A 475 -7.54 -3.36 -28.92
C SER A 475 -7.60 -3.42 -30.43
N CYS A 476 -6.45 -3.24 -31.08
CA CYS A 476 -6.27 -3.25 -32.54
C CYS A 476 -6.74 -2.00 -33.30
N GLY A 477 -7.09 -0.91 -32.60
CA GLY A 477 -7.41 0.39 -33.21
C GLY A 477 -8.42 0.28 -34.35
N GLU A 478 -8.10 0.89 -35.50
CA GLU A 478 -8.96 0.91 -36.70
C GLU A 478 -8.90 -0.39 -37.54
N TYR A 479 -8.33 -1.50 -37.01
CA TYR A 479 -8.20 -2.74 -37.77
C TYR A 479 -9.44 -3.63 -37.64
N ASN A 480 -9.76 -4.33 -38.73
CA ASN A 480 -11.04 -4.99 -38.93
C ASN A 480 -10.92 -6.52 -38.79
N ASN A 481 -12.00 -7.16 -38.35
CA ASN A 481 -12.21 -8.61 -38.32
C ASN A 481 -11.25 -9.39 -37.40
N ALA A 482 -11.72 -10.55 -36.94
CA ALA A 482 -10.95 -11.49 -36.15
C ALA A 482 -11.20 -12.92 -36.63
N THR A 483 -10.14 -13.65 -37.01
CA THR A 483 -10.18 -15.08 -37.28
C THR A 483 -9.05 -15.74 -36.51
N VAL A 484 -9.30 -16.00 -35.23
CA VAL A 484 -8.26 -16.24 -34.21
C VAL A 484 -8.60 -17.45 -33.35
N THR A 485 -7.57 -18.16 -32.90
CA THR A 485 -7.66 -19.13 -31.80
C THR A 485 -6.91 -18.58 -30.60
N PHE A 486 -7.62 -18.37 -29.49
CA PHE A 486 -7.02 -18.03 -28.21
C PHE A 486 -6.56 -19.30 -27.50
N ASP A 487 -5.28 -19.32 -27.12
CA ASP A 487 -4.57 -20.43 -26.48
C ASP A 487 -3.46 -19.82 -25.61
N ASP A 488 -3.43 -20.14 -24.32
CA ASP A 488 -2.46 -19.57 -23.35
C ASP A 488 -1.01 -19.99 -23.64
N THR A 489 -0.80 -21.05 -24.41
CA THR A 489 0.52 -21.55 -24.82
C THR A 489 1.00 -20.98 -26.17
N ALA A 490 0.15 -20.22 -26.86
CA ALA A 490 0.47 -19.63 -28.16
C ALA A 490 1.35 -18.37 -28.05
N ALA A 491 1.61 -17.72 -29.18
CA ALA A 491 2.38 -16.47 -29.22
C ALA A 491 1.63 -15.33 -28.51
N ASP A 492 2.36 -14.33 -28.00
CA ASP A 492 1.75 -13.20 -27.29
C ASP A 492 0.72 -12.44 -28.15
N PHE A 493 -0.23 -11.80 -27.48
CA PHE A 493 -1.29 -11.03 -28.13
C PHE A 493 -0.71 -9.93 -29.04
N ASN A 494 -1.08 -9.95 -30.32
CA ASN A 494 -0.62 -9.00 -31.32
C ASN A 494 -1.69 -8.68 -32.37
N CYS A 495 -1.84 -7.38 -32.69
CA CYS A 495 -2.73 -6.92 -33.75
C CYS A 495 -1.95 -6.77 -35.07
N PHE A 496 -2.53 -7.26 -36.16
CA PHE A 496 -1.95 -7.14 -37.50
C PHE A 496 -2.67 -6.04 -38.28
N ALA A 497 -1.91 -5.24 -39.05
CA ALA A 497 -2.47 -4.21 -39.93
C ALA A 497 -3.22 -4.76 -41.17
N GLY A 498 -3.37 -6.09 -41.26
CA GLY A 498 -4.12 -6.77 -42.31
C GLY A 498 -5.57 -7.02 -41.90
N THR A 499 -6.33 -7.64 -42.80
CA THR A 499 -7.68 -8.15 -42.50
C THR A 499 -7.65 -9.67 -42.65
N PRO A 500 -7.91 -10.44 -41.59
CA PRO A 500 -8.34 -10.02 -40.25
C PRO A 500 -7.22 -9.44 -39.37
N ALA A 501 -7.59 -8.51 -38.48
CA ALA A 501 -6.71 -7.85 -37.52
C ALA A 501 -6.15 -8.80 -36.48
N LEU A 502 -6.95 -9.78 -36.07
CA LEU A 502 -6.55 -10.90 -35.23
C LEU A 502 -6.55 -12.16 -36.09
N SER A 503 -5.41 -12.85 -36.16
CA SER A 503 -5.25 -14.04 -37.01
C SER A 503 -4.30 -15.07 -36.41
N GLY A 504 -4.55 -16.35 -36.67
CA GLY A 504 -3.71 -17.46 -36.18
C GLY A 504 -4.02 -17.86 -34.75
N SER A 505 -3.05 -18.45 -34.06
CA SER A 505 -3.14 -18.79 -32.64
C SER A 505 -2.34 -17.80 -31.80
N MET A 506 -2.93 -17.30 -30.72
CA MET A 506 -2.31 -16.29 -29.85
C MET A 506 -2.90 -16.33 -28.44
N LYS A 507 -2.17 -15.78 -27.46
CA LYS A 507 -2.69 -15.64 -26.10
C LYS A 507 -3.84 -14.63 -26.06
N PRO A 508 -4.87 -14.87 -25.24
CA PRO A 508 -5.86 -13.84 -24.89
C PRO A 508 -5.22 -12.72 -24.05
N GLN A 509 -5.96 -11.63 -23.84
CA GLN A 509 -5.51 -10.55 -22.94
C GLN A 509 -5.52 -10.97 -21.47
N ASN A 510 -6.48 -11.80 -21.06
CA ASN A 510 -6.51 -12.45 -19.76
C ASN A 510 -6.45 -13.97 -19.95
N SER A 511 -5.62 -14.65 -19.15
CA SER A 511 -5.38 -16.10 -19.27
C SER A 511 -6.64 -16.94 -19.07
N LEU A 512 -6.79 -17.96 -19.90
CA LEU A 512 -7.82 -19.00 -19.83
C LEU A 512 -7.57 -19.99 -18.68
N SER A 513 -6.41 -19.98 -18.03
CA SER A 513 -6.14 -20.77 -16.82
C SER A 513 -7.13 -20.55 -15.68
N ALA A 514 -7.87 -19.44 -15.68
CA ALA A 514 -8.96 -19.21 -14.74
C ALA A 514 -10.03 -20.33 -14.77
N PHE A 515 -10.14 -21.06 -15.89
CA PHE A 515 -11.06 -22.19 -16.04
C PHE A 515 -10.47 -23.54 -15.60
N ILE A 516 -9.15 -23.62 -15.40
CA ILE A 516 -8.48 -24.88 -15.08
C ILE A 516 -8.95 -25.38 -13.70
N GLY A 517 -9.37 -26.64 -13.65
CA GLY A 517 -9.94 -27.29 -12.48
C GLY A 517 -11.45 -27.12 -12.31
N GLU A 518 -12.13 -26.33 -13.15
CA GLU A 518 -13.59 -26.28 -13.19
C GLU A 518 -14.18 -27.54 -13.85
N ASN A 519 -15.42 -27.87 -13.52
CA ASN A 519 -16.16 -28.92 -14.22
C ASN A 519 -16.64 -28.40 -15.58
N SER A 520 -16.44 -29.17 -16.65
CA SER A 520 -16.78 -28.78 -18.02
C SER A 520 -18.29 -28.72 -18.32
N VAL A 521 -19.13 -29.40 -17.53
CA VAL A 521 -20.56 -29.60 -17.85
C VAL A 521 -21.35 -28.30 -17.77
N GLY A 522 -22.07 -28.01 -18.85
CA GLY A 522 -23.06 -26.94 -18.93
C GLY A 522 -22.82 -25.95 -20.05
N ASN A 523 -23.41 -24.77 -19.89
CA ASN A 523 -23.39 -23.73 -20.92
C ASN A 523 -22.14 -22.86 -20.81
N TRP A 524 -21.28 -22.95 -21.82
CA TRP A 524 -20.19 -22.01 -22.06
C TRP A 524 -20.67 -20.91 -22.97
N THR A 525 -20.58 -19.66 -22.51
CA THR A 525 -21.18 -18.52 -23.22
C THR A 525 -20.10 -17.56 -23.67
N LEU A 526 -19.98 -17.35 -24.98
CA LEU A 526 -19.24 -16.23 -25.54
C LEU A 526 -20.13 -14.99 -25.47
N LYS A 527 -19.60 -13.90 -24.93
CA LYS A 527 -20.26 -12.59 -24.84
C LYS A 527 -19.41 -11.54 -25.54
N ILE A 528 -20.05 -10.82 -26.46
CA ILE A 528 -19.47 -9.71 -27.23
C ILE A 528 -20.28 -8.47 -26.89
N VAL A 529 -19.61 -7.45 -26.37
CA VAL A 529 -20.21 -6.13 -26.10
C VAL A 529 -19.55 -5.13 -27.03
N ASP A 530 -20.36 -4.40 -27.79
CA ASP A 530 -19.95 -3.23 -28.55
C ASP A 530 -20.73 -2.02 -28.04
N PRO A 531 -20.09 -1.08 -27.31
CA PRO A 531 -20.77 0.07 -26.75
C PRO A 531 -20.77 1.30 -27.69
N TYR A 532 -20.25 1.20 -28.92
CA TYR A 532 -20.10 2.31 -29.84
C TYR A 532 -21.15 2.28 -30.98
N ASP A 533 -21.26 3.37 -31.73
CA ASP A 533 -22.22 3.53 -32.82
C ASP A 533 -21.51 3.74 -34.19
N GLY A 534 -22.21 3.38 -35.26
CA GLY A 534 -21.81 3.70 -36.63
C GLY A 534 -21.12 2.58 -37.40
N ASP A 535 -20.71 1.50 -36.73
CA ASP A 535 -20.17 0.31 -37.35
C ASP A 535 -20.66 -0.98 -36.69
N GLY A 536 -20.63 -2.08 -37.44
CA GLY A 536 -21.25 -3.32 -37.03
C GLY A 536 -20.66 -4.51 -37.77
N GLY A 537 -21.27 -5.68 -37.58
CA GLY A 537 -20.67 -6.91 -38.04
C GLY A 537 -21.47 -8.17 -37.74
N ALA A 538 -20.78 -9.29 -37.66
CA ALA A 538 -21.37 -10.55 -37.25
C ALA A 538 -20.34 -11.50 -36.63
N LEU A 539 -20.78 -12.23 -35.60
CA LEU A 539 -20.12 -13.45 -35.14
C LEU A 539 -20.49 -14.58 -36.11
N LEU A 540 -19.50 -15.04 -36.87
CA LEU A 540 -19.64 -16.06 -37.91
C LEU A 540 -19.25 -17.46 -37.42
N GLY A 541 -18.37 -17.54 -36.42
CA GLY A 541 -17.90 -18.81 -35.86
C GLY A 541 -17.45 -18.67 -34.41
N PHE A 542 -17.80 -19.66 -33.60
CA PHE A 542 -17.37 -19.85 -32.24
C PHE A 542 -17.23 -21.35 -32.00
N SER A 543 -16.04 -21.81 -31.61
CA SER A 543 -15.83 -23.19 -31.18
C SER A 543 -14.86 -23.27 -30.01
N LEU A 544 -15.05 -24.30 -29.19
CA LEU A 544 -14.21 -24.62 -28.05
C LEU A 544 -13.51 -25.96 -28.29
N GLN A 545 -12.22 -26.01 -28.00
CA GLN A 545 -11.50 -27.24 -27.76
C GLN A 545 -11.14 -27.27 -26.28
N MET A 546 -11.44 -28.37 -25.59
CA MET A 546 -11.13 -28.51 -24.18
C MET A 546 -10.30 -29.76 -23.95
N CYS A 547 -9.38 -29.70 -23.00
CA CYS A 547 -8.65 -30.87 -22.57
C CYS A 547 -9.01 -31.23 -21.14
N SER A 548 -9.09 -32.53 -20.86
CA SER A 548 -9.33 -33.06 -19.54
C SER A 548 -8.02 -33.26 -18.79
N THR A 549 -8.04 -32.94 -17.50
CA THR A 549 -6.97 -33.16 -16.51
C THR A 549 -7.44 -34.17 -15.46
N ALA A 550 -6.50 -34.90 -14.84
CA ALA A 550 -6.81 -35.68 -13.65
C ALA A 550 -7.09 -34.80 -12.40
N GLY A 551 -6.86 -33.48 -12.51
CA GLY A 551 -6.89 -32.51 -11.44
C GLY A 551 -5.62 -32.55 -10.59
N PRO A 552 -5.48 -31.67 -9.59
CA PRO A 552 -4.44 -31.83 -8.59
C PRO A 552 -4.62 -33.21 -7.94
N LEU A 553 -3.55 -33.99 -7.81
CA LEU A 553 -3.46 -35.13 -6.89
C LEU A 553 -3.44 -34.61 -5.44
N SER A 554 -4.47 -33.84 -5.10
CA SER A 554 -4.86 -33.62 -3.73
C SER A 554 -5.44 -34.93 -3.24
N ILE A 555 -5.19 -35.25 -1.97
CA ILE A 555 -5.99 -36.25 -1.28
C ILE A 555 -7.39 -35.63 -1.21
N ASN A 556 -8.21 -35.87 -2.24
CA ASN A 556 -9.65 -35.70 -2.15
C ASN A 556 -10.06 -36.66 -1.03
N GLU A 557 -10.14 -36.18 0.21
CA GLU A 557 -10.94 -36.85 1.22
C GLU A 557 -12.38 -36.81 0.68
N ALA A 558 -12.74 -37.84 -0.07
CA ALA A 558 -14.06 -37.98 -0.64
C ALA A 558 -15.07 -37.87 0.50
N THR A 559 -15.93 -36.85 0.46
CA THR A 559 -16.84 -36.57 1.55
C THR A 559 -17.90 -37.66 1.64
N VAL A 560 -18.23 -38.09 2.86
CA VAL A 560 -19.26 -39.12 3.08
C VAL A 560 -20.65 -38.49 2.96
N ASP A 561 -21.38 -38.83 1.89
CA ASP A 561 -22.71 -38.32 1.63
C ASP A 561 -23.78 -38.91 2.59
N GLY A 562 -24.69 -38.06 3.05
CA GLY A 562 -25.72 -38.40 4.02
C GLY A 562 -25.24 -38.65 5.45
N PHE A 563 -23.98 -38.33 5.80
CA PHE A 563 -23.46 -38.54 7.15
C PHE A 563 -24.21 -37.68 8.17
N ALA A 564 -25.01 -38.31 9.03
CA ALA A 564 -25.73 -37.66 10.12
C ALA A 564 -25.59 -38.46 11.42
N ILE A 565 -25.68 -37.78 12.56
CA ILE A 565 -25.62 -38.40 13.89
C ILE A 565 -26.85 -37.99 14.73
N TYR A 566 -27.48 -38.94 15.42
CA TYR A 566 -28.66 -38.69 16.25
C TYR A 566 -28.77 -39.68 17.43
N PRO A 567 -29.27 -39.24 18.62
CA PRO A 567 -29.55 -37.87 18.97
C PRO A 567 -28.27 -37.06 19.20
N ASN A 568 -28.30 -35.77 18.88
CA ASN A 568 -27.26 -34.81 19.23
C ASN A 568 -27.95 -33.56 19.80
N PRO A 569 -27.87 -33.28 21.12
CA PRO A 569 -26.96 -33.87 22.10
C PRO A 569 -27.26 -35.32 22.51
N ALA A 570 -26.22 -36.13 22.70
CA ALA A 570 -26.27 -37.51 23.18
C ALA A 570 -26.07 -37.58 24.70
N LYS A 571 -26.72 -38.53 25.36
CA LYS A 571 -26.50 -38.84 26.80
C LYS A 571 -25.69 -40.12 26.96
N ASN A 572 -26.25 -41.24 26.52
CA ASN A 572 -25.63 -42.55 26.70
C ASN A 572 -25.09 -43.13 25.39
N TYR A 573 -25.72 -42.80 24.25
CA TYR A 573 -25.34 -43.28 22.93
C TYR A 573 -25.78 -42.30 21.84
N PHE A 574 -25.17 -42.43 20.67
CA PHE A 574 -25.69 -41.89 19.41
C PHE A 574 -25.65 -42.97 18.32
N GLU A 575 -26.49 -42.78 17.31
CA GLU A 575 -26.48 -43.54 16.07
C GLU A 575 -26.05 -42.66 14.90
N PHE A 576 -25.63 -43.27 13.80
CA PHE A 576 -25.27 -42.55 12.58
C PHE A 576 -25.85 -43.18 11.31
N SER A 577 -26.11 -42.34 10.31
CA SER A 577 -26.59 -42.72 8.97
C SER A 577 -25.66 -42.21 7.88
N LEU A 578 -25.66 -42.85 6.71
CA LEU A 578 -25.02 -42.41 5.45
C LEU A 578 -25.67 -43.14 4.26
N TYR A 579 -25.61 -42.57 3.05
CA TYR A 579 -26.38 -43.05 1.89
C TYR A 579 -25.75 -44.25 1.15
N ASN A 580 -24.41 -44.37 1.09
CA ASN A 580 -23.71 -45.42 0.31
C ASN A 580 -22.73 -46.22 1.19
N GLN A 581 -23.21 -47.26 1.88
CA GLN A 581 -22.45 -47.98 2.91
C GLN A 581 -21.54 -49.06 2.33
N GLN A 582 -20.30 -49.16 2.83
CA GLN A 582 -19.35 -50.22 2.49
C GLN A 582 -19.12 -51.18 3.68
N ASP A 583 -18.60 -52.37 3.42
CA ASP A 583 -18.40 -53.42 4.44
C ASP A 583 -17.32 -53.09 5.49
N ASP A 584 -16.46 -52.10 5.23
CA ASP A 584 -15.29 -51.73 6.03
C ASP A 584 -15.45 -50.40 6.80
N MET A 585 -16.68 -49.99 7.10
CA MET A 585 -16.95 -48.75 7.82
C MET A 585 -16.28 -48.73 9.20
N SER A 586 -15.65 -47.60 9.55
CA SER A 586 -15.12 -47.38 10.89
C SER A 586 -15.39 -45.96 11.38
N LEU A 587 -15.61 -45.82 12.69
CA LEU A 587 -15.93 -44.56 13.34
C LEU A 587 -14.95 -44.30 14.47
N ALA A 588 -14.42 -43.09 14.50
CA ALA A 588 -13.56 -42.56 15.55
C ALA A 588 -14.21 -41.36 16.23
N VAL A 589 -14.06 -41.24 17.56
CA VAL A 589 -14.49 -40.06 18.33
C VAL A 589 -13.27 -39.44 19.00
N TYR A 590 -13.10 -38.13 18.81
CA TYR A 590 -11.99 -37.34 19.34
C TYR A 590 -12.48 -36.25 20.30
N ASP A 591 -11.69 -35.90 21.30
CA ASP A 591 -11.89 -34.64 22.03
C ASP A 591 -11.44 -33.42 21.22
N ILE A 592 -11.68 -32.22 21.76
CA ILE A 592 -11.33 -30.94 21.12
C ILE A 592 -9.81 -30.75 20.89
N ASN A 593 -8.97 -31.54 21.55
CA ASN A 593 -7.52 -31.49 21.40
C ASN A 593 -7.01 -32.56 20.40
N GLY A 594 -7.93 -33.27 19.72
CA GLY A 594 -7.59 -34.29 18.72
C GLY A 594 -7.19 -35.64 19.31
N ARG A 595 -7.35 -35.87 20.62
CA ARG A 595 -7.06 -37.18 21.22
C ARG A 595 -8.18 -38.17 20.91
N LEU A 596 -7.81 -39.34 20.38
CA LEU A 596 -8.73 -40.44 20.08
C LEU A 596 -9.30 -41.06 21.37
N LEU A 597 -10.62 -41.14 21.47
CA LEU A 597 -11.34 -41.66 22.64
C LEU A 597 -12.10 -42.95 22.35
N ILE A 598 -12.71 -43.05 21.16
CA ILE A 598 -13.45 -44.23 20.73
C ILE A 598 -13.03 -44.54 19.30
N ASN A 599 -12.80 -45.82 19.00
CA ASN A 599 -12.60 -46.31 17.64
C ASN A 599 -13.37 -47.63 17.48
N LYS A 600 -14.25 -47.71 16.47
CA LYS A 600 -15.14 -48.87 16.28
C LYS A 600 -15.40 -49.13 14.81
N ALA A 601 -15.24 -50.39 14.39
CA ALA A 601 -15.62 -50.86 13.06
C ALA A 601 -17.09 -51.32 13.02
N PHE A 602 -17.71 -51.22 11.84
CA PHE A 602 -19.10 -51.58 11.57
C PHE A 602 -19.18 -52.33 10.24
N ASP A 603 -19.90 -53.46 10.22
CA ASP A 603 -20.34 -54.12 8.99
C ASP A 603 -21.75 -53.65 8.59
N LEU A 604 -22.25 -54.11 7.44
CA LEU A 604 -23.59 -53.76 6.94
C LEU A 604 -24.76 -54.29 7.79
N GLN A 605 -24.52 -55.28 8.66
CA GLN A 605 -25.55 -55.93 9.48
C GLN A 605 -25.57 -55.41 10.93
N THR A 606 -24.51 -54.74 11.36
CA THR A 606 -24.33 -54.25 12.72
C THR A 606 -25.13 -52.98 12.93
N ARG A 607 -25.92 -52.94 14.00
CA ARG A 607 -26.61 -51.71 14.41
C ARG A 607 -25.60 -50.59 14.67
N LYS A 608 -25.80 -49.45 14.02
CA LYS A 608 -24.91 -48.28 14.00
C LYS A 608 -24.97 -47.44 15.27
N LEU A 609 -24.78 -48.10 16.42
CA LEU A 609 -24.88 -47.49 17.74
C LEU A 609 -23.49 -47.40 18.41
N VAL A 610 -23.19 -46.21 18.91
CA VAL A 610 -21.94 -45.85 19.60
C VAL A 610 -22.26 -45.41 21.02
N ASN A 611 -21.70 -46.10 22.01
CA ASN A 611 -21.87 -45.76 23.43
C ASN A 611 -20.88 -44.64 23.82
N VAL A 612 -21.38 -43.60 24.49
CA VAL A 612 -20.62 -42.43 24.97
C VAL A 612 -20.78 -42.17 26.47
N GLU A 613 -21.36 -43.11 27.23
CA GLU A 613 -21.64 -42.99 28.67
C GLU A 613 -20.35 -42.79 29.51
N GLY A 614 -19.19 -43.19 29.00
CA GLY A 614 -17.89 -42.97 29.63
C GLY A 614 -17.21 -41.63 29.32
N LEU A 615 -17.83 -40.78 28.49
CA LEU A 615 -17.28 -39.47 28.10
C LEU A 615 -17.85 -38.36 28.99
N SER A 616 -16.99 -37.43 29.44
CA SER A 616 -17.44 -36.24 30.18
C SER A 616 -18.35 -35.37 29.33
N SER A 617 -19.28 -34.63 29.94
CA SER A 617 -20.12 -33.66 29.21
C SER A 617 -19.24 -32.64 28.48
N GLY A 618 -19.47 -32.45 27.18
CA GLY A 618 -18.58 -31.65 26.33
C GLY A 618 -18.81 -31.80 24.83
N VAL A 619 -17.96 -31.14 24.05
CA VAL A 619 -17.96 -31.20 22.58
C VAL A 619 -16.91 -32.19 22.10
N TYR A 620 -17.30 -33.03 21.15
CA TYR A 620 -16.46 -34.06 20.53
C TYR A 620 -16.60 -34.02 19.00
N PHE A 621 -15.63 -34.59 18.31
CA PHE A 621 -15.66 -34.75 16.85
C PHE A 621 -15.75 -36.23 16.50
N VAL A 622 -16.76 -36.59 15.72
CA VAL A 622 -17.02 -37.94 15.23
C VAL A 622 -16.58 -37.99 13.78
N GLN A 623 -15.55 -38.79 13.50
CA GLN A 623 -15.08 -39.06 12.15
C GLN A 623 -15.55 -40.45 11.71
N ILE A 624 -16.15 -40.54 10.54
CA ILE A 624 -16.49 -41.82 9.89
C ILE A 624 -15.57 -42.01 8.69
N THR A 625 -15.12 -43.25 8.50
CA THR A 625 -14.43 -43.73 7.31
C THR A 625 -15.30 -44.81 6.67
N ASN A 626 -15.52 -44.74 5.36
CA ASN A 626 -16.38 -45.63 4.59
C ASN A 626 -15.68 -45.91 3.25
N GLY A 627 -14.92 -47.01 3.17
CA GLY A 627 -13.90 -47.20 2.14
C GLY A 627 -12.90 -46.04 2.10
N ASN A 628 -12.77 -45.41 0.93
CA ASN A 628 -11.89 -44.25 0.70
C ASN A 628 -12.52 -42.91 1.11
N GLN A 629 -13.78 -42.89 1.57
CA GLN A 629 -14.48 -41.68 1.96
C GLN A 629 -14.31 -41.39 3.45
N LYS A 630 -14.19 -40.10 3.82
CA LYS A 630 -14.19 -39.65 5.21
C LYS A 630 -15.17 -38.51 5.44
N GLY A 631 -15.75 -38.47 6.64
CA GLY A 631 -16.65 -37.39 7.05
C GLY A 631 -16.54 -37.10 8.54
N THR A 632 -16.66 -35.84 8.93
CA THR A 632 -16.57 -35.42 10.33
C THR A 632 -17.84 -34.67 10.76
N LYS A 633 -18.39 -35.00 11.93
CA LYS A 633 -19.53 -34.31 12.56
C LYS A 633 -19.24 -33.97 14.02
N LYS A 634 -19.74 -32.81 14.45
CA LYS A 634 -19.69 -32.38 15.84
C LYS A 634 -20.74 -33.12 16.67
N LEU A 635 -20.33 -33.74 17.77
CA LEU A 635 -21.18 -34.38 18.77
C LEU A 635 -21.14 -33.60 20.09
N ILE A 636 -22.30 -33.42 20.73
CA ILE A 636 -22.41 -32.86 22.07
C ILE A 636 -22.83 -33.99 23.02
N VAL A 637 -22.01 -34.30 24.03
CA VAL A 637 -22.35 -35.24 25.10
C VAL A 637 -22.83 -34.45 26.32
N LYS A 638 -23.96 -34.84 26.90
CA LYS A 638 -24.59 -34.18 28.05
C LYS A 638 -24.54 -35.01 29.31
#